data_AF-A0A2W6ANB6-F1
#
_entry.id   AF-A0A2W6ANB6-F1
#
_cell.length_a   1.000
_cell.length_b   1.000
_cell.length_c   1.000
_cell.angle_alpha   90.00
_cell.angle_beta   90.00
_cell.angle_gamma   90.00
#
_symmetry.space_group_name_H-M   'P 1'
#
loop_
_entity.id
_entity.type
_entity.pdbx_description
1 polymer ?
#
loop_
_entity_poly.entity_id
_entity_poly.type
_entity_poly.pdbx_seq_one_letter_code
_entity_poly.pdbx_strand_id
1 'polypeptide(L)'
;MASLYDIISELRRQHQTPAAAKTLDMVVVELGQTRDNLRLALIHLEDRAVPTGGRAVLDELSNRARQEGVDDHAVPLTPEERQAGAEGVDGSQIGIALLLGGSAAVAVLLALAATVVALNQIFHWV
;
A
#
# COMPACT_ATOMS: atom_id res chain seq x y z
N MET A 1 -4.40 28.18 -10.15
CA MET A 1 -3.96 26.85 -9.70
C MET A 1 -4.70 25.86 -10.58
N ALA A 2 -4.00 25.20 -11.51
CA ALA A 2 -4.60 24.20 -12.37
C ALA A 2 -4.75 22.90 -11.58
N SER A 3 -5.94 22.29 -11.61
CA SER A 3 -6.14 20.96 -11.03
C SER A 3 -5.66 19.86 -12.00
N LEU A 4 -5.46 18.66 -11.47
CA LEU A 4 -5.12 17.48 -12.26
C LEU A 4 -6.15 17.22 -13.39
N TYR A 5 -7.44 17.48 -13.10
CA TYR A 5 -8.53 17.38 -14.07
C TYR A 5 -8.44 18.45 -15.17
N ASP A 6 -7.97 19.67 -14.86
CA ASP A 6 -7.75 20.71 -15.86
C ASP A 6 -6.64 20.29 -16.84
N ILE A 7 -5.53 19.73 -16.33
CA ILE A 7 -4.43 19.22 -17.15
C ILE A 7 -4.88 18.06 -18.04
N ILE A 8 -5.69 17.13 -17.51
CA ILE A 8 -6.29 16.04 -18.30
C ILE A 8 -7.22 16.59 -19.39
N SER A 9 -8.05 17.58 -19.07
CA SER A 9 -8.97 18.19 -20.02
C SER A 9 -8.23 18.89 -21.16
N GLU A 10 -7.11 19.53 -20.85
CA GLU A 10 -6.24 20.19 -21.82
C GLU A 10 -5.52 19.16 -22.70
N LEU A 11 -4.97 18.09 -22.12
CA LEU A 11 -4.39 16.99 -22.88
C LEU A 11 -5.40 16.32 -23.82
N ARG A 12 -6.66 16.18 -23.40
CA ARG A 12 -7.74 15.63 -24.24
C ARG A 12 -8.07 16.53 -25.42
N ARG A 13 -7.97 17.85 -25.25
CA ARG A 13 -8.15 18.83 -26.35
C ARG A 13 -6.99 18.81 -27.33
N GLN A 14 -5.78 18.62 -26.83
CA GLN A 14 -4.55 18.58 -27.64
C GLN A 14 -4.39 17.26 -28.40
N HIS A 15 -4.78 16.15 -27.77
CA HIS A 15 -4.71 14.80 -28.35
C HIS A 15 -6.12 14.25 -28.60
N GLN A 16 -6.77 14.69 -29.69
CA GLN A 16 -8.10 14.22 -30.10
C GLN A 16 -8.08 12.82 -30.76
N THR A 17 -7.26 11.91 -30.23
CA THR A 17 -7.20 10.52 -30.72
C THR A 17 -8.03 9.59 -29.83
N PRO A 18 -8.64 8.53 -30.38
CA PRO A 18 -9.38 7.55 -29.59
C PRO A 18 -8.51 6.85 -28.54
N ALA A 19 -7.23 6.65 -28.86
CA ALA A 19 -6.26 6.04 -27.95
C ALA A 19 -5.92 6.96 -26.76
N ALA A 20 -5.73 8.26 -27.00
CA ALA A 20 -5.48 9.24 -25.95
C ALA A 20 -6.70 9.40 -25.04
N ALA A 21 -7.91 9.51 -25.60
CA ALA A 21 -9.14 9.62 -24.83
C ALA A 21 -9.34 8.40 -23.90
N LYS A 22 -9.16 7.18 -24.44
CA LYS A 22 -9.27 5.94 -23.65
C LYS A 22 -8.20 5.84 -22.55
N THR A 23 -6.99 6.33 -22.82
CA THR A 23 -5.90 6.32 -21.85
C THR A 23 -6.16 7.31 -20.72
N LEU A 24 -6.60 8.54 -21.03
CA LEU A 24 -6.97 9.55 -20.04
C LEU A 24 -8.17 9.12 -19.20
N ASP A 25 -9.17 8.45 -19.80
CA ASP A 25 -10.29 7.89 -19.05
C ASP A 25 -9.83 6.81 -18.06
N MET A 26 -8.86 5.97 -18.45
CA MET A 26 -8.26 4.98 -17.55
C MET A 26 -7.52 5.64 -16.39
N VAL A 27 -6.79 6.74 -16.65
CA VAL A 27 -6.14 7.53 -15.60
C VAL A 27 -7.17 8.12 -14.64
N VAL A 28 -8.28 8.68 -15.12
CA VAL A 28 -9.32 9.24 -14.25
C VAL A 28 -9.93 8.18 -13.34
N VAL A 29 -10.14 6.96 -13.86
CA VAL A 29 -10.61 5.82 -13.05
C VAL A 29 -9.60 5.47 -11.96
N GLU A 30 -8.31 5.37 -12.30
CA GLU A 30 -7.26 5.05 -11.33
C GLU A 30 -7.00 6.19 -10.34
N LEU A 31 -7.14 7.45 -10.74
CA LEU A 31 -7.09 8.60 -9.85
C LEU A 31 -8.20 8.52 -8.79
N GLY A 32 -9.40 8.09 -9.17
CA GLY A 32 -10.48 7.83 -8.20
C GLY A 32 -10.12 6.74 -7.18
N GLN A 33 -9.39 5.70 -7.60
CA GLN A 33 -8.94 4.62 -6.70
C GLN A 33 -7.74 5.03 -5.83
N THR A 34 -6.91 5.94 -6.33
CA THR A 34 -5.66 6.37 -5.69
C THR A 34 -5.77 7.74 -5.02
N ARG A 35 -7.01 8.22 -4.82
CA ARG A 35 -7.33 9.48 -4.13
C ARG A 35 -6.68 10.71 -4.76
N ASP A 36 -6.79 10.79 -6.09
CA ASP A 36 -6.20 11.81 -6.94
C ASP A 36 -4.66 11.86 -6.89
N ASN A 37 -4.00 10.81 -6.41
CA ASN A 37 -2.55 10.69 -6.49
C ASN A 37 -2.14 10.13 -7.86
N LEU A 38 -1.71 11.01 -8.75
CA LEU A 38 -1.29 10.64 -10.10
C LEU A 38 -0.10 9.68 -10.10
N ARG A 39 0.84 9.82 -9.16
CA ARG A 39 2.01 8.94 -9.08
C ARG A 39 1.61 7.48 -8.81
N LEU A 40 0.71 7.26 -7.85
CA LEU A 40 0.14 5.94 -7.56
C LEU A 40 -0.70 5.42 -8.72
N ALA A 41 -1.53 6.27 -9.33
CA ALA A 41 -2.32 5.89 -10.50
C ALA A 41 -1.43 5.40 -11.65
N LEU A 42 -0.33 6.10 -11.93
CA LEU A 42 0.61 5.73 -12.99
C LEU A 42 1.29 4.39 -12.70
N ILE A 43 1.69 4.12 -11.44
CA ILE A 43 2.27 2.82 -11.04
C ILE A 43 1.26 1.69 -11.29
N HIS A 44 0.00 1.87 -10.89
CA HIS A 44 -1.05 0.86 -11.15
C HIS A 44 -1.35 0.68 -12.65
N LEU A 45 -1.15 1.72 -13.45
CA LEU A 45 -1.29 1.69 -14.90
C LEU A 45 -0.12 1.03 -15.62
N GLU A 46 1.07 0.93 -15.02
CA GLU A 46 2.21 0.23 -15.62
C GLU A 46 1.94 -1.27 -15.79
N ASP A 47 1.18 -1.85 -14.87
CA ASP A 47 0.77 -3.26 -14.91
C ASP A 47 -0.43 -3.52 -15.85
N ARG A 48 -1.04 -2.46 -16.43
CA ARG A 48 -2.18 -2.58 -17.34
C ARG A 48 -1.81 -2.34 -18.80
N ALA A 49 -2.56 -2.99 -19.69
CA ALA A 49 -2.42 -2.82 -21.14
C ALA A 49 -2.91 -1.43 -21.57
N VAL A 50 -2.00 -0.46 -21.64
CA VAL A 50 -2.26 0.87 -22.18
C VAL A 50 -2.39 0.80 -23.72
N PRO A 51 -3.37 1.48 -24.34
CA PRO A 51 -3.50 1.56 -25.80
C PRO A 51 -2.23 2.07 -26.49
N THR A 52 -1.91 1.56 -27.68
CA THR A 52 -0.75 1.99 -28.48
C THR A 52 -0.78 3.51 -28.71
N GLY A 53 0.28 4.22 -28.32
CA GLY A 53 0.35 5.69 -28.36
C GLY A 53 -0.14 6.40 -27.09
N GLY A 54 -0.83 5.71 -26.18
CA GLY A 54 -1.26 6.25 -24.89
C GLY A 54 -0.12 6.52 -23.91
N ARG A 55 0.99 5.75 -23.99
CA ARG A 55 2.15 5.91 -23.09
C ARG A 55 2.76 7.32 -23.18
N ALA A 56 2.88 7.86 -24.40
CA ALA A 56 3.38 9.22 -24.61
C ALA A 56 2.48 10.28 -23.97
N VAL A 57 1.15 10.04 -23.97
CA VAL A 57 0.16 10.92 -23.34
C VAL A 57 0.26 10.84 -21.80
N LEU A 58 0.54 9.65 -21.25
CA LEU A 58 0.78 9.47 -19.81
C LEU A 58 2.07 10.16 -19.35
N ASP A 59 3.14 10.05 -20.13
CA ASP A 59 4.43 10.72 -19.83
C ASP A 59 4.28 12.24 -19.85
N GLU A 60 3.51 12.77 -20.82
CA GLU A 60 3.21 14.19 -20.91
C GLU A 60 2.34 14.67 -19.73
N LEU A 61 1.32 13.88 -19.36
CA LEU A 61 0.49 14.14 -18.18
C LEU A 61 1.33 14.19 -16.90
N SER A 62 2.21 13.21 -16.72
CA SER A 62 3.12 13.11 -15.56
C SER A 62 4.05 14.33 -15.48
N ASN A 63 4.65 14.72 -16.60
CA ASN A 63 5.54 15.88 -16.64
C ASN A 63 4.82 17.19 -16.34
N ARG A 64 3.63 17.41 -16.90
CA ARG A 64 2.85 18.62 -16.63
C ARG A 64 2.35 18.67 -15.19
N ALA A 65 1.85 17.56 -14.66
CA ALA A 65 1.41 17.47 -13.27
C ALA A 65 2.55 17.73 -12.28
N ARG A 66 3.78 17.26 -12.58
CA ARG A 66 4.97 17.53 -11.77
C ARG A 66 5.41 18.99 -11.84
N GLN A 67 5.31 19.63 -13.00
CA GLN A 67 5.62 21.05 -13.16
C GLN A 67 4.65 21.95 -12.38
N GLU A 68 3.38 21.56 -12.33
CA GLU A 68 2.32 22.25 -11.56
C GLU A 68 2.29 21.84 -10.07
N GLY A 69 3.08 20.84 -9.67
CA GLY A 69 3.17 20.37 -8.28
C GLY A 69 1.92 19.64 -7.77
N VAL A 70 1.12 19.09 -8.68
CA VAL A 70 -0.14 18.38 -8.39
C VAL A 70 -0.01 16.86 -8.52
N ASP A 71 1.20 16.35 -8.77
CA ASP A 71 1.46 14.92 -9.01
C ASP A 71 1.41 14.04 -7.76
N ASP A 72 1.62 14.63 -6.57
CA ASP A 72 1.72 13.91 -5.29
C ASP A 72 0.74 14.43 -4.22
N HIS A 73 -0.51 14.68 -4.62
CA HIS A 73 -1.61 14.91 -3.67
C HIS A 73 -2.02 13.58 -3.01
N ALA A 74 -1.14 13.02 -2.17
CA ALA A 74 -1.55 11.98 -1.23
C ALA A 74 -2.50 12.61 -0.20
N VAL A 75 -3.82 12.51 -0.44
CA VAL A 75 -4.81 12.92 0.56
C VAL A 75 -4.60 12.04 1.79
N PRO A 76 -4.24 12.61 2.95
CA PRO A 76 -4.00 11.81 4.15
C PRO A 76 -5.28 11.07 4.55
N LEU A 77 -5.12 9.81 4.97
CA LEU A 77 -6.23 8.99 5.47
C LEU A 77 -7.00 9.77 6.54
N THR A 78 -8.32 9.87 6.36
CA THR A 78 -9.18 10.43 7.38
C THR A 78 -9.07 9.57 8.66
N PRO A 79 -9.34 10.15 9.84
CA PRO A 79 -9.32 9.37 11.08
C PRO A 79 -10.20 8.11 11.02
N GLU A 80 -11.34 8.20 10.32
CA GLU A 80 -12.29 7.10 10.11
C GLU A 80 -11.70 6.00 9.22
N GLU A 81 -11.05 6.35 8.11
CA GLU A 81 -10.38 5.38 7.22
C GLU A 81 -9.22 4.67 7.91
N ARG A 82 -8.48 5.39 8.77
CA ARG A 82 -7.42 4.80 9.60
C ARG A 82 -7.96 3.79 10.61
N GLN A 83 -9.13 4.05 11.18
CA GLN A 83 -9.78 3.14 12.11
C GLN A 83 -10.37 1.93 11.39
N ALA A 84 -10.90 2.12 10.18
CA ALA A 84 -11.45 1.03 9.37
C ALA A 84 -10.38 0.02 8.89
N GLY A 85 -9.16 0.48 8.60
CA GLY A 85 -8.03 -0.39 8.23
C GLY A 85 -7.36 -1.10 9.42
N ALA A 86 -7.61 -0.63 10.64
CA ALA A 86 -7.21 -1.30 11.87
C ALA A 86 -8.36 -2.23 12.31
N GLU A 87 -8.54 -3.35 11.61
CA GLU A 87 -9.39 -4.42 12.12
C GLU A 87 -8.90 -4.76 13.54
N GLY A 88 -9.74 -4.46 14.53
CA GLY A 88 -9.43 -4.72 15.93
C GLY A 88 -9.12 -6.20 16.10
N VAL A 89 -8.12 -6.52 16.90
CA VAL A 89 -7.78 -7.91 17.22
C VAL A 89 -9.03 -8.58 17.80
N ASP A 90 -9.63 -9.48 17.04
CA ASP A 90 -10.81 -10.21 17.47
C ASP A 90 -10.48 -11.09 18.68
N GLY A 91 -11.44 -11.29 19.58
CA GLY A 91 -11.26 -12.08 20.80
C GLY A 91 -10.75 -13.50 20.53
N SER A 92 -11.06 -14.05 19.36
CA SER A 92 -10.53 -15.33 18.88
C SER A 92 -9.00 -15.31 18.70
N GLN A 93 -8.45 -14.25 18.12
CA GLN A 93 -7.00 -14.08 17.92
C GLN A 93 -6.27 -13.92 19.25
N ILE A 94 -6.88 -13.21 20.22
CA ILE A 94 -6.35 -13.09 21.58
C ILE A 94 -6.26 -14.47 22.24
N GLY A 95 -7.31 -15.30 22.11
CA GLY A 95 -7.33 -16.66 22.65
C GLY A 95 -6.23 -17.54 22.07
N ILE A 96 -6.01 -17.47 20.75
CA ILE A 96 -4.93 -18.20 20.07
C ILE A 96 -3.57 -17.71 20.55
N ALA A 97 -3.35 -16.39 20.61
CA ALA A 97 -2.09 -15.81 21.07
C ALA A 97 -1.75 -16.23 22.51
N LEU A 98 -2.76 -16.27 23.40
CA LEU A 98 -2.59 -16.68 24.78
C LEU A 98 -2.24 -18.18 24.90
N LEU A 99 -2.93 -19.04 24.14
CA LEU A 99 -2.67 -20.48 24.12
C LEU A 99 -1.27 -20.79 23.56
N LEU A 100 -0.91 -20.18 22.43
CA LEU A 100 0.39 -20.41 21.80
C LEU A 100 1.54 -19.87 22.66
N GLY A 101 1.43 -18.60 23.08
CA GLY A 101 2.43 -17.95 23.91
C GLY A 101 2.58 -18.60 25.28
N GLY A 102 1.46 -18.97 25.91
CA GLY A 102 1.46 -19.68 27.19
C GLY A 102 2.12 -21.04 27.10
N SER A 103 1.81 -21.82 26.07
CA SER A 103 2.41 -23.15 25.86
C SER A 103 3.92 -23.06 25.60
N ALA A 104 4.34 -22.08 24.79
CA ALA A 104 5.75 -21.83 24.52
C ALA A 104 6.52 -21.43 25.80
N ALA A 105 5.93 -20.57 26.65
CA ALA A 105 6.54 -20.18 27.91
C ALA A 105 6.76 -21.38 28.84
N VAL A 106 5.79 -22.29 28.94
CA VAL A 106 5.93 -23.53 29.73
C VAL A 106 7.04 -24.41 29.17
N ALA A 107 7.12 -24.59 27.85
CA ALA A 107 8.17 -25.37 27.23
C ALA A 107 9.57 -24.81 27.50
N VAL A 108 9.73 -23.48 27.42
CA VAL A 108 11.00 -22.79 27.74
C VAL A 108 11.38 -23.00 29.20
N LEU A 109 10.43 -22.86 30.14
CA LEU A 109 10.69 -23.09 31.57
C LEU A 109 11.15 -24.51 31.84
N LEU A 110 10.50 -25.51 31.23
CA LEU A 110 10.89 -26.91 31.36
C LEU A 110 12.27 -27.18 30.77
N ALA A 111 12.59 -26.59 29.61
CA ALA A 111 13.90 -26.73 28.99
C ALA A 111 15.03 -26.13 29.85
N LEU A 112 14.79 -24.96 30.45
CA LEU A 112 15.74 -24.33 31.36
C LEU A 112 15.96 -25.19 32.62
N ALA A 113 14.88 -25.67 33.24
CA ALA A 113 14.97 -26.55 34.40
C ALA A 113 15.75 -27.83 34.09
N ALA A 114 15.45 -28.48 32.96
CA ALA A 114 16.17 -29.67 32.51
C ALA A 114 17.66 -29.40 32.27
N THR A 115 17.99 -28.25 31.68
CA THR A 115 19.38 -27.82 31.44
C THR A 115 20.13 -27.63 32.76
N VAL A 116 19.52 -26.97 33.75
CA VAL A 116 20.12 -26.78 35.08
C VAL A 116 20.34 -28.11 35.79
N VAL A 117 19.35 -29.02 35.75
CA VAL A 117 19.49 -30.36 36.34
C VAL A 117 20.63 -31.15 35.67
N ALA A 118 20.71 -31.12 34.34
CA ALA A 118 21.77 -31.81 33.60
C ALA A 118 23.17 -31.25 33.94
N LEU A 119 23.31 -29.92 34.01
CA LEU A 119 24.56 -29.28 34.41
C LEU A 119 24.93 -29.66 35.85
N ASN A 120 23.96 -29.69 36.78
CA ASN A 120 24.23 -30.10 38.16
C ASN A 120 24.69 -31.57 38.27
N GLN A 121 24.15 -32.47 37.43
CA GLN A 121 24.59 -33.86 37.40
C GLN A 121 26.03 -34.03 36.89
N ILE A 122 26.50 -33.13 36.01
CA ILE A 122 27.86 -33.17 35.46
C ILE A 122 28.86 -32.51 36.42
N PHE A 123 28.51 -31.35 36.97
CA PHE A 123 29.47 -30.52 37.70
C PHE A 123 29.31 -30.61 39.23
N HIS A 124 28.26 -31.26 39.75
CA HIS A 124 27.96 -31.41 41.17
C HIS A 124 28.03 -30.07 41.93
N TRP A 125 27.24 -29.09 41.50
CA TRP A 125 27.20 -27.75 42.10
C TRP A 125 26.33 -27.66 43.37
N VAL A 126 25.85 -28.80 43.86
CA VAL A 126 25.07 -28.96 45.11
C VAL A 126 25.88 -29.77 46.11
#